data_AF-A0A2M8N4Z9-F1
#
_entry.id   AF-A0A2M8N4Z9-F1
#
_cell.length_a   1.000
_cell.length_b   1.000
_cell.length_c   1.000
_cell.angle_alpha   90.00
_cell.angle_beta   90.00
_cell.angle_gamma   90.00
#
_symmetry.space_group_name_H-M   'P 1'
#
loop_
_entity.id
_entity.type
_entity.pdbx_description
1 polymer ?
#
loop_
_entity_poly.entity_id
_entity_poly.type
_entity_poly.pdbx_seq_one_letter_code
_entity_poly.pdbx_strand_id
1 'polypeptide(L)'
;RLDGVDFVRVDFASGKMHLEGEVDFNTLKNRVESLGKTITTETDTHHLPVKTRGGILGFWDYLAGRFETRLALLGAALTLVTLIFNLPYASLLYTVAMLIALYPIAKSGINTLRINREFSINLLMSIAAIG
;
A
#
# COMPACT_ATOMS: atom_id res chain seq x y z
N ARG A 1 -10.99 -6.64 15.27
CA ARG A 1 -11.24 -6.87 16.71
C ARG A 1 -9.94 -7.34 17.33
N LEU A 2 -9.55 -6.73 18.44
CA LEU A 2 -8.34 -7.06 19.20
C LEU A 2 -8.80 -7.32 20.64
N ASP A 3 -8.28 -8.36 21.29
CA ASP A 3 -8.63 -8.68 22.67
C ASP A 3 -7.98 -7.67 23.62
N GLY A 4 -8.66 -7.29 24.70
CA GLY A 4 -8.22 -6.25 25.64
C GLY A 4 -8.55 -4.82 25.24
N VAL A 5 -9.29 -4.63 24.13
CA VAL A 5 -9.81 -3.32 23.73
C VAL A 5 -11.28 -3.18 24.14
N ASP A 6 -11.57 -2.21 25.00
CA ASP A 6 -12.91 -1.97 25.52
C ASP A 6 -13.69 -0.98 24.64
N PHE A 7 -13.03 0.10 24.21
CA PHE A 7 -13.65 1.14 23.40
C PHE A 7 -12.71 1.68 22.31
N VAL A 8 -13.25 1.90 21.11
CA VAL A 8 -12.52 2.53 20.01
C VAL A 8 -13.41 3.57 19.34
N ARG A 9 -12.89 4.78 19.16
CA ARG A 9 -13.51 5.84 18.37
C ARG A 9 -12.49 6.39 17.38
N VAL A 10 -12.91 6.50 16.11
CA VAL A 10 -12.11 7.13 15.05
C VAL A 10 -12.74 8.47 14.70
N ASP A 11 -11.94 9.52 14.77
CA ASP A 11 -12.28 10.81 14.21
C ASP A 11 -11.73 10.89 12.78
N PHE A 12 -12.63 10.74 11.80
CA PHE A 12 -12.25 10.73 10.38
C PHE A 12 -11.81 12.09 9.85
N ALA A 13 -12.24 13.19 10.48
CA ALA A 13 -11.88 14.54 10.06
C ALA A 13 -10.42 14.85 10.39
N SER A 14 -9.96 14.40 11.56
CA SER A 14 -8.59 14.56 12.04
C SER A 14 -7.67 13.37 11.75
N GLY A 15 -8.23 12.22 11.34
CA GLY A 15 -7.49 10.98 11.13
C GLY A 15 -6.96 10.35 12.43
N LYS A 16 -7.52 10.72 13.60
CA LYS A 16 -7.08 10.23 14.91
C LYS A 16 -7.95 9.06 15.38
N MET A 17 -7.33 8.14 16.11
CA MET A 17 -8.00 7.02 16.76
C MET A 17 -7.82 7.11 18.27
N HIS A 18 -8.93 7.17 19.00
CA HIS A 18 -8.97 7.07 20.45
C HIS A 18 -9.31 5.63 20.82
N LEU A 19 -8.47 5.03 21.66
CA LEU A 19 -8.60 3.65 22.10
C LEU A 19 -8.46 3.59 23.61
N GLU A 20 -9.39 2.90 24.26
CA GLU A 20 -9.37 2.61 25.69
C GLU A 20 -9.39 1.09 25.88
N GLY A 21 -8.51 0.60 26.75
CA GLY A 21 -8.34 -0.82 27.02
C GLY A 21 -6.91 -1.16 27.42
N GLU A 22 -6.72 -2.37 27.95
CA GLU A 22 -5.41 -2.89 28.37
C GLU A 22 -4.83 -3.76 27.24
N VAL A 23 -4.14 -3.11 26.31
CA VAL A 23 -3.52 -3.76 25.15
C VAL A 23 -2.09 -3.30 24.96
N ASP A 24 -1.20 -4.26 24.74
CA ASP A 24 0.18 -3.98 24.41
C ASP A 24 0.30 -3.22 23.08
N PHE A 25 1.09 -2.14 23.07
CA PHE A 25 1.25 -1.27 21.90
C PHE A 25 1.84 -1.99 20.70
N ASN A 26 2.73 -2.97 20.88
CA ASN A 26 3.28 -3.73 19.75
C ASN A 26 2.23 -4.62 19.12
N THR A 27 1.36 -5.22 19.93
CA THR A 27 0.21 -6.01 19.45
C THR A 27 -0.76 -5.13 18.67
N LEU A 28 -1.03 -3.90 19.16
CA LEU A 28 -1.83 -2.91 18.45
C LEU A 28 -1.18 -2.51 17.12
N LYS A 29 0.12 -2.17 17.14
CA LYS A 29 0.91 -1.76 15.97
C LYS A 29 0.92 -2.84 14.90
N ASN A 30 1.24 -4.08 15.27
CA ASN A 30 1.24 -5.23 14.35
C ASN A 30 -0.13 -5.42 13.71
N ARG A 31 -1.22 -5.24 14.49
CA ARG A 31 -2.56 -5.32 13.93
C ARG A 31 -2.82 -4.20 12.93
N VAL A 32 -2.45 -2.96 13.25
CA VAL A 32 -2.72 -1.83 12.36
C VAL A 32 -1.86 -1.89 11.10
N GLU A 33 -0.60 -2.34 11.21
CA GLU A 33 0.27 -2.62 10.07
C GLU A 33 -0.24 -3.77 9.21
N SER A 34 -0.84 -4.81 9.81
CA SER A 34 -1.50 -5.88 9.05
C SER A 34 -2.68 -5.36 8.20
N LEU A 35 -3.31 -4.25 8.63
CA LEU A 35 -4.35 -3.54 7.89
C LEU A 35 -3.81 -2.56 6.84
N GLY A 36 -2.48 -2.49 6.66
CA GLY A 36 -1.84 -1.56 5.72
C GLY A 36 -1.87 -0.10 6.17
N LYS A 37 -1.99 0.13 7.48
CA LYS A 37 -1.99 1.47 8.10
C LYS A 37 -0.81 1.57 9.05
N THR A 38 -0.41 2.80 9.37
CA THR A 38 0.66 3.08 10.33
C THR A 38 0.09 3.90 11.46
N ILE A 39 0.50 3.60 12.69
CA ILE A 39 0.15 4.37 13.89
C ILE A 39 1.39 5.04 14.45
N THR A 40 1.20 6.28 14.89
CA THR A 40 2.21 7.11 15.55
C THR A 40 1.55 7.68 16.79
N THR A 41 2.26 7.66 17.91
CA THR A 41 1.75 8.22 19.17
C THR A 41 2.06 9.71 19.20
N GLU A 42 1.24 10.54 19.84
CA GLU A 42 1.53 11.98 19.98
C GLU A 42 2.87 12.26 20.70
N THR A 43 3.38 11.29 21.45
CA THR A 43 4.69 11.32 22.12
C THR A 43 5.88 11.11 21.16
N ASP A 44 5.66 10.50 20.00
CA ASP A 44 6.65 10.54 18.93
C ASP A 44 6.69 11.98 18.45
N THR A 45 7.79 12.66 18.78
CA THR A 45 8.09 14.05 18.43
C THR A 45 7.47 14.37 17.08
N HIS A 46 6.57 15.37 17.04
CA HIS A 46 6.06 15.93 15.80
C HIS A 46 7.25 16.23 14.90
N HIS A 47 7.57 15.29 14.00
CA HIS A 47 8.42 15.57 12.88
C HIS A 47 7.59 16.56 12.08
N LEU A 48 7.89 17.86 12.25
CA LEU A 48 7.43 18.91 11.37
C LEU A 48 7.46 18.32 9.97
N PRO A 49 6.33 18.33 9.22
CA PRO A 49 6.27 17.67 7.93
C PRO A 49 7.49 18.12 7.15
N VAL A 50 8.43 17.17 6.92
CA VAL A 50 9.68 17.47 6.23
C VAL A 50 9.23 18.13 4.96
N LYS A 51 9.69 19.36 4.72
CA LYS A 51 9.27 20.22 3.62
C LYS A 51 9.48 19.44 2.33
N THR A 52 8.46 18.69 1.91
CA THR A 52 8.52 17.85 0.73
C THR A 52 8.54 18.80 -0.45
N ARG A 53 9.36 18.47 -1.45
CA ARG A 53 9.40 19.25 -2.68
C ARG A 53 7.97 19.29 -3.23
N GLY A 54 7.39 20.47 -3.39
CA GLY A 54 6.04 20.60 -3.93
C GLY A 54 5.98 20.26 -5.42
N GLY A 55 4.77 20.02 -5.94
CA GLY A 55 4.54 19.82 -7.37
C GLY A 55 5.01 18.46 -7.92
N ILE A 56 5.39 18.45 -9.19
CA ILE A 56 5.71 17.23 -9.96
C ILE A 56 6.90 16.47 -9.35
N LEU A 57 7.88 17.19 -8.80
CA LEU A 57 9.04 16.58 -8.12
C LEU A 57 8.63 15.82 -6.85
N GLY A 58 7.73 16.38 -6.03
CA GLY A 58 7.20 15.69 -4.86
C GLY A 58 6.38 14.46 -5.20
N PHE A 59 5.68 14.50 -6.33
CA PHE A 59 4.94 13.34 -6.84
C PHE A 59 5.91 12.19 -7.20
N TRP A 60 7.02 12.48 -7.88
CA TRP A 60 8.04 11.47 -8.17
C TRP A 60 8.72 10.94 -6.90
N ASP A 61 9.06 11.82 -5.95
CA ASP A 61 9.63 11.42 -4.64
C ASP A 61 8.65 10.50 -3.88
N TYR A 62 7.36 10.81 -3.93
CA TYR A 62 6.31 9.98 -3.33
C TYR A 62 6.20 8.61 -4.03
N LEU A 63 6.17 8.59 -5.36
CA LEU A 63 6.03 7.37 -6.16
C LEU A 63 7.25 6.46 -5.99
N ALA A 64 8.44 7.06 -5.88
CA ALA A 64 9.67 6.37 -5.53
C ALA A 64 9.80 6.10 -4.02
N GLY A 65 8.94 6.63 -3.14
CA GLY A 65 9.03 6.41 -1.69
C GLY A 65 8.38 5.11 -1.22
N ARG A 66 7.33 4.64 -1.91
CA ARG A 66 6.57 3.43 -1.52
C ARG A 66 6.97 2.21 -2.34
N PHE A 67 7.20 1.08 -1.66
CA PHE A 67 7.60 -0.17 -2.31
C PHE A 67 6.57 -0.67 -3.35
N GLU A 68 5.29 -0.49 -3.06
CA GLU A 68 4.18 -0.89 -3.94
C GLU A 68 4.18 -0.12 -5.26
N THR A 69 4.37 1.21 -5.21
CA THR A 69 4.41 2.06 -6.41
C THR A 69 5.71 1.87 -7.19
N ARG A 70 6.82 1.51 -6.53
CA ARG A 70 8.07 1.15 -7.23
C ARG A 70 7.91 -0.06 -8.13
N LEU A 71 7.18 -1.10 -7.70
CA LEU A 71 6.93 -2.28 -8.54
C LEU A 71 6.06 -1.93 -9.75
N ALA A 72 5.01 -1.13 -9.55
CA ALA A 72 4.18 -0.63 -10.65
C ALA A 72 5.01 0.23 -11.63
N LEU A 73 5.87 1.11 -11.12
CA LEU A 73 6.79 1.91 -11.94
C LEU A 73 7.78 1.06 -12.73
N LEU A 74 8.36 0.03 -12.11
CA LEU A 74 9.26 -0.90 -12.79
C LEU A 74 8.55 -1.65 -13.92
N GLY A 75 7.35 -2.16 -13.67
CA GLY A 75 6.55 -2.81 -14.70
C GLY A 75 6.20 -1.86 -15.85
N ALA A 76 5.80 -0.62 -15.53
CA ALA A 76 5.51 0.40 -16.55
C ALA A 76 6.75 0.78 -17.36
N ALA A 77 7.89 0.98 -16.71
CA ALA A 77 9.16 1.30 -17.37
C ALA A 77 9.62 0.16 -18.28
N LEU A 78 9.55 -1.09 -17.80
CA LEU A 78 9.91 -2.26 -18.59
C LEU A 78 9.02 -2.38 -19.83
N THR A 79 7.72 -2.18 -19.67
CA THR A 79 6.73 -2.18 -20.78
C THR A 79 7.05 -1.10 -21.82
N LEU A 80 7.41 0.11 -21.39
CA LEU A 80 7.76 1.20 -22.31
C LEU A 80 9.06 0.91 -23.06
N VAL A 81 10.08 0.40 -22.36
CA VAL A 81 11.37 0.07 -22.98
C VAL A 81 11.20 -1.04 -24.01
N THR A 82 10.46 -2.10 -23.69
CA THR A 82 10.22 -3.20 -24.64
C THR A 82 9.47 -2.72 -25.88
N LEU A 83 8.54 -1.78 -25.72
CA LEU A 83 7.77 -1.19 -26.81
C LEU A 83 8.62 -0.29 -27.71
N ILE A 84 9.40 0.61 -27.12
CA ILE A 84 10.20 1.59 -27.85
C ILE A 84 11.35 0.91 -28.61
N PHE A 85 12.02 -0.07 -27.99
CA PHE A 85 13.22 -0.70 -28.55
C PHE A 85 12.95 -2.00 -29.31
N ASN A 86 11.69 -2.43 -29.42
CA ASN A 86 11.28 -3.64 -30.13
C ASN A 86 12.17 -4.86 -29.80
N LEU A 87 12.34 -5.12 -28.50
CA LEU A 87 13.27 -6.13 -28.01
C LEU A 87 12.87 -7.55 -28.44
N PRO A 88 13.82 -8.46 -28.70
CA PRO A 88 13.50 -9.87 -28.93
C PRO A 88 12.78 -10.45 -27.70
N TYR A 89 11.84 -11.36 -27.93
CA TYR A 89 10.97 -11.92 -26.88
C TYR A 89 10.10 -10.87 -26.16
N ALA A 90 9.72 -9.78 -26.85
CA ALA A 90 8.87 -8.73 -26.31
C ALA A 90 7.60 -9.27 -25.62
N SER A 91 6.95 -10.29 -26.19
CA SER A 91 5.78 -10.93 -25.59
C SER A 91 6.04 -11.47 -24.19
N LEU A 92 7.16 -12.15 -23.97
CA LEU A 92 7.53 -12.69 -22.67
C LEU A 92 7.90 -11.58 -21.69
N LEU A 93 8.61 -10.55 -22.15
CA LEU A 93 8.94 -9.37 -21.34
C LEU A 93 7.70 -8.58 -20.94
N TYR A 94 6.70 -8.44 -21.82
CA TYR A 94 5.42 -7.81 -21.51
C TYR A 94 4.67 -8.58 -20.44
N THR A 95 4.60 -9.91 -20.55
CA THR A 95 3.95 -10.75 -19.54
C THR A 95 4.64 -10.58 -18.18
N VAL A 96 5.98 -10.61 -18.14
CA VAL A 96 6.74 -10.39 -16.90
C VAL A 96 6.50 -8.98 -16.34
N ALA A 97 6.55 -7.96 -17.18
CA ALA A 97 6.29 -6.57 -16.79
C ALA A 97 4.89 -6.40 -16.20
N MET A 98 3.88 -7.01 -16.83
CA MET A 98 2.49 -7.02 -16.38
C MET A 98 2.36 -7.72 -15.02
N LEU A 99 2.99 -8.88 -14.84
CA LEU A 99 2.98 -9.59 -13.56
C LEU A 99 3.62 -8.77 -12.43
N ILE A 100 4.73 -8.09 -12.71
CA ILE A 100 5.40 -7.21 -11.75
C ILE A 100 4.48 -6.04 -11.36
N ALA A 101 3.81 -5.42 -12.34
CA ALA A 101 2.89 -4.32 -12.09
C ALA A 101 1.63 -4.75 -11.33
N LEU A 102 1.12 -5.96 -11.60
CA LEU A 102 -0.09 -6.50 -10.98
C LEU A 102 0.15 -6.99 -9.54
N TYR A 103 1.36 -7.48 -9.26
CA TYR A 103 1.73 -8.07 -7.96
C TYR A 103 1.32 -7.23 -6.73
N PRO A 104 1.62 -5.92 -6.61
CA PRO A 104 1.25 -5.15 -5.42
C PRO A 104 -0.26 -5.05 -5.22
N ILE A 105 -1.03 -4.92 -6.30
CA ILE A 105 -2.49 -4.82 -6.26
C ILE A 105 -3.10 -6.16 -5.82
N ALA A 106 -2.62 -7.26 -6.41
CA ALA A 106 -3.04 -8.61 -6.06
C ALA A 106 -2.69 -8.95 -4.61
N LYS A 107 -1.46 -8.61 -4.16
CA LYS A 107 -1.03 -8.80 -2.76
C LYS A 107 -1.93 -8.04 -1.79
N SER A 108 -2.26 -6.78 -2.09
CA SER A 108 -3.19 -5.98 -1.29
C SER A 108 -4.59 -6.62 -1.22
N GLY A 109 -5.11 -7.06 -2.36
CA GLY A 109 -6.41 -7.74 -2.45
C GLY A 109 -6.47 -9.03 -1.62
N ILE A 110 -5.46 -9.90 -1.77
CA ILE A 110 -5.34 -11.16 -1.03
C ILE A 110 -5.19 -10.92 0.48
N ASN A 111 -4.36 -9.94 0.87
CA ASN A 111 -4.15 -9.63 2.28
C ASN A 111 -5.45 -9.14 2.94
N THR A 112 -6.21 -8.29 2.23
CA THR A 112 -7.53 -7.81 2.68
C THR A 112 -8.52 -8.96 2.82
N LEU A 113 -8.60 -9.84 1.82
CA LEU A 113 -9.46 -11.02 1.89
C LEU A 113 -9.07 -11.94 3.05
N ARG A 114 -7.77 -12.18 3.26
CA ARG A 114 -7.30 -13.09 4.31
C ARG A 114 -7.51 -12.53 5.72
N ILE A 115 -7.25 -11.23 5.92
CA ILE A 115 -7.28 -10.59 7.25
C ILE A 115 -8.69 -10.11 7.60
N ASN A 116 -9.36 -9.43 6.67
CA ASN A 116 -10.68 -8.84 6.91
C ASN A 116 -11.83 -9.75 6.47
N ARG A 117 -11.57 -10.79 5.65
CA ARG A 117 -12.61 -11.67 5.06
C ARG A 117 -13.59 -10.89 4.19
N GLU A 118 -13.09 -9.83 3.57
CA GLU A 118 -13.84 -8.93 2.70
C GLU A 118 -13.30 -8.97 1.27
N PHE A 119 -14.22 -8.97 0.30
CA PHE A 119 -13.88 -8.82 -1.11
C PHE A 119 -13.59 -7.36 -1.42
N SER A 120 -12.31 -6.99 -1.45
CA SER A 120 -11.88 -5.61 -1.73
C SER A 120 -11.92 -5.27 -3.23
N ILE A 121 -12.03 -3.98 -3.54
CA ILE A 121 -11.91 -3.47 -4.92
C ILE A 121 -10.59 -3.91 -5.58
N ASN A 122 -9.48 -3.89 -4.83
CA ASN A 122 -8.18 -4.32 -5.34
C ASN A 122 -8.18 -5.80 -5.75
N LEU A 123 -8.89 -6.65 -4.99
CA LEU A 123 -9.04 -8.06 -5.32
C LEU A 123 -9.85 -8.24 -6.60
N LEU A 124 -11.03 -7.59 -6.69
CA LEU A 124 -11.89 -7.66 -7.87
C LEU A 124 -11.18 -7.15 -9.12
N MET A 125 -10.47 -6.02 -9.02
CA MET A 125 -9.67 -5.45 -10.09
C MET A 125 -8.54 -6.38 -10.53
N SER A 126 -7.86 -7.03 -9.57
CA SER A 126 -6.77 -7.97 -9.88
C SER A 126 -7.28 -9.21 -10.61
N ILE A 127 -8.44 -9.75 -10.20
CA ILE A 127 -9.08 -10.88 -10.88
C ILE A 127 -9.49 -10.46 -12.30
N ALA A 128 -10.16 -9.32 -12.44
CA ALA A 128 -10.59 -8.80 -13.74
C ALA A 128 -9.41 -8.54 -14.71
N ALA A 129 -8.25 -8.12 -14.18
CA ALA A 129 -7.05 -7.92 -14.98
C ALA A 129 -6.43 -9.24 -15.48
N ILE A 130 -6.71 -10.37 -14.83
CA ILE A 130 -6.27 -11.70 -15.23
C ILE A 130 -7.32 -12.37 -16.16
N GLY A 131 -8.61 -12.16 -15.89
CA GLY A 131 -9.74 -12.78 -16.59
C GLY A 131 -10.55 -13.71 -15.69
#